data_AF-K0Z7Z7-F1
#
_entry.id   AF-K0Z7Z7-F1
#
_cell.length_a   1.000
_cell.length_b   1.000
_cell.length_c   1.000
_cell.angle_alpha   90.00
_cell.angle_beta   90.00
_cell.angle_gamma   90.00
#
_symmetry.space_group_name_H-M   'P 1'
#
loop_
_entity.id
_entity.type
_entity.pdbx_description
1 polymer ?
#
loop_
_entity_poly.entity_id
_entity_poly.type
_entity_poly.pdbx_seq_one_letter_code
_entity_poly.pdbx_strand_id
1 'polypeptide(L)'
;MSAAKAKTTEDSKKNKTAVDEASLAGADMSLEDEKIDASLSDEDLLEGIPEEELKAAEDAEVNLPKVTTRSSKVRRRSADTSVTMLTGDPVRMYLKEIGKVPLLTAAEEIDLAMKIEAGVAATAELEKAEEEGIELERRERRRLTRVEQVGIDAKQQLIEANLRLVVSIAKRYVGRGMLFLDLIQEGNLGLIRAVEKFDYTKGFKFSTYATWWIRQAITRAIADQSRTIRIPVHMVETINKLVRIQRQLLQELGRDPSPEEIGEKMGLTAERVREIQKISQEPVSLETPIGEEEDSQLGDFIEDDAAIVPPDAASFSMLQEQLSKVLDGLAERERKVISLRFGLEDGHPHTLEEVGRQFGVTRERIRQIESKTLAKLRHPSRSSKLKDYLED
;
A
#
# COMPACT_ATOMS: atom_id res chain seq x y z
N MET A 1 39.33 -62.79 -9.93
CA MET A 1 39.91 -61.54 -9.38
C MET A 1 40.16 -60.58 -10.51
N SER A 2 40.04 -59.29 -10.19
CA SER A 2 39.72 -58.13 -11.04
C SER A 2 40.36 -57.99 -12.41
N ALA A 3 39.53 -57.40 -13.27
CA ALA A 3 39.71 -57.07 -14.67
C ALA A 3 40.54 -55.80 -14.91
N ALA A 4 41.05 -55.73 -16.15
CA ALA A 4 41.92 -54.72 -16.71
C ALA A 4 41.17 -53.63 -17.52
N LYS A 5 41.66 -52.39 -17.39
CA LYS A 5 42.01 -51.40 -18.43
C LYS A 5 41.44 -51.62 -19.85
N ALA A 6 40.70 -50.63 -20.40
CA ALA A 6 41.09 -49.82 -21.58
C ALA A 6 39.91 -49.00 -22.18
N LYS A 7 40.31 -48.00 -22.96
CA LYS A 7 39.63 -46.82 -23.53
C LYS A 7 38.73 -47.06 -24.77
N THR A 8 37.83 -46.08 -24.98
CA THR A 8 37.39 -45.39 -26.23
C THR A 8 36.59 -46.13 -27.32
N THR A 9 35.42 -45.59 -27.68
CA THR A 9 35.09 -44.75 -28.89
C THR A 9 33.56 -44.64 -28.98
N GLU A 10 32.94 -43.48 -28.72
CA GLU A 10 32.57 -42.42 -29.69
C GLU A 10 31.51 -42.83 -30.74
N ASP A 11 30.32 -42.24 -30.53
CA ASP A 11 29.59 -41.39 -31.49
C ASP A 11 28.34 -41.90 -32.23
N SER A 12 27.26 -41.15 -31.96
CA SER A 12 26.36 -40.53 -32.94
C SER A 12 24.87 -40.91 -32.97
N LYS A 13 24.08 -39.86 -32.68
CA LYS A 13 22.88 -39.39 -33.40
C LYS A 13 21.54 -40.12 -33.22
N LYS A 14 20.61 -39.36 -32.58
CA LYS A 14 19.51 -38.57 -33.21
C LYS A 14 18.10 -38.88 -32.65
N ASN A 15 17.48 -37.77 -32.24
CA ASN A 15 16.15 -37.27 -32.61
C ASN A 15 14.94 -37.51 -31.68
N LYS A 16 14.33 -36.34 -31.37
CA LYS A 16 12.91 -35.97 -31.50
C LYS A 16 12.00 -36.23 -30.28
N THR A 17 11.61 -35.15 -29.58
CA THR A 17 10.29 -34.42 -29.62
C THR A 17 9.16 -35.28 -29.05
N ALA A 18 8.20 -34.82 -28.23
CA ALA A 18 7.73 -33.52 -27.78
C ALA A 18 6.73 -33.77 -26.63
N VAL A 19 6.60 -32.78 -25.73
CA VAL A 19 5.38 -32.22 -25.09
C VAL A 19 4.35 -33.19 -24.46
N ASP A 20 4.06 -33.00 -23.17
CA ASP A 20 2.69 -32.71 -22.69
C ASP A 20 2.66 -32.22 -21.24
N GLU A 21 1.71 -31.32 -21.02
CA GLU A 21 1.51 -30.41 -19.90
C GLU A 21 0.88 -31.02 -18.63
N ALA A 22 1.15 -30.31 -17.52
CA ALA A 22 0.28 -30.04 -16.38
C ALA A 22 -0.32 -31.20 -15.55
N SER A 23 0.11 -31.28 -14.29
CA SER A 23 -0.73 -30.83 -13.17
C SER A 23 0.02 -30.78 -11.84
N LEU A 24 -0.02 -29.56 -11.29
CA LEU A 24 0.19 -29.11 -9.91
C LEU A 24 0.07 -30.17 -8.80
N ALA A 25 1.12 -30.28 -7.98
CA ALA A 25 1.03 -30.67 -6.59
C ALA A 25 2.06 -29.87 -5.78
N GLY A 26 1.60 -29.27 -4.68
CA GLY A 26 2.28 -28.24 -3.91
C GLY A 26 3.68 -28.63 -3.45
N ALA A 27 4.62 -27.71 -3.68
CA ALA A 27 5.93 -27.71 -3.06
C ALA A 27 5.89 -26.74 -1.87
N ASP A 28 5.86 -27.36 -0.70
CA ASP A 28 6.22 -26.84 0.61
C ASP A 28 7.56 -26.09 0.52
N MET A 29 7.54 -24.75 0.56
CA MET A 29 8.75 -23.95 0.66
C MET A 29 9.09 -23.76 2.13
N SER A 30 9.98 -24.61 2.61
CA SER A 30 10.71 -24.43 3.86
C SER A 30 11.41 -23.07 3.87
N LEU A 31 10.95 -22.21 4.78
CA LEU A 31 11.62 -20.96 5.16
C LEU A 31 12.95 -21.31 5.82
N GLU A 32 14.05 -21.12 5.09
CA GLU A 32 15.35 -20.96 5.71
C GLU A 32 15.45 -19.52 6.22
N ASP A 33 15.35 -19.39 7.54
CA ASP A 33 15.62 -18.16 8.29
C ASP A 33 17.06 -17.71 8.07
N GLU A 34 17.32 -16.95 7.01
CA GLU A 34 18.50 -16.09 6.97
C GLU A 34 18.30 -14.97 7.99
N LYS A 35 19.04 -15.09 9.09
CA LYS A 35 19.25 -14.03 10.08
C LYS A 35 19.85 -12.81 9.38
N ILE A 36 18.99 -11.90 8.93
CA ILE A 36 19.37 -10.54 8.57
C ILE A 36 19.60 -9.79 9.88
N ASP A 37 20.84 -9.34 10.04
CA ASP A 37 21.37 -8.66 11.20
C ASP A 37 20.51 -7.45 11.60
N ALA A 38 19.96 -7.49 12.81
CA ALA A 38 19.10 -6.46 13.38
C ALA A 38 19.94 -5.31 13.95
N SER A 39 20.74 -4.67 13.09
CA SER A 39 21.58 -3.53 13.48
C SER A 39 21.76 -2.49 12.35
N LEU A 40 20.69 -2.15 11.65
CA LEU A 40 20.68 -0.97 10.78
C LEU A 40 19.86 0.12 11.49
N SER A 41 20.58 1.11 12.00
CA SER A 41 20.01 2.27 12.69
C SER A 41 19.04 3.01 11.77
N ASP A 42 18.03 3.65 12.36
CA ASP A 42 17.08 4.57 11.72
C ASP A 42 17.76 5.71 10.89
N GLU A 43 19.09 5.77 10.90
CA GLU A 43 20.01 6.69 10.23
C GLU A 43 19.99 6.55 8.69
N ASP A 44 19.71 5.35 8.16
CA ASP A 44 19.63 5.12 6.70
C ASP A 44 18.39 5.77 6.03
N LEU A 45 17.37 6.08 6.84
CA LEU A 45 16.18 6.87 6.49
C LEU A 45 16.42 8.39 6.59
N LEU A 46 17.56 8.81 7.16
CA LEU A 46 17.86 10.20 7.51
C LEU A 46 18.97 10.83 6.67
N GLU A 47 19.83 10.04 6.04
CA GLU A 47 20.87 10.55 5.14
C GLU A 47 20.31 10.89 3.75
N GLY A 48 19.78 12.11 3.67
CA GLY A 48 19.37 12.77 2.43
C GLY A 48 19.20 14.28 2.54
N ILE A 49 19.59 14.88 3.66
CA ILE A 49 19.71 16.33 3.85
C ILE A 49 21.19 16.58 4.22
N PRO A 50 21.91 17.46 3.52
CA PRO A 50 23.30 17.79 3.87
C PRO A 50 23.39 18.16 5.36
N GLU A 51 24.37 17.61 6.09
CA GLU A 51 24.64 17.95 7.50
C GLU A 51 24.85 19.47 7.72
N GLU A 52 25.14 20.23 6.67
CA GLU A 52 25.20 21.70 6.71
C GLU A 52 23.86 22.39 7.03
N GLU A 53 22.71 21.76 6.80
CA GLU A 53 21.39 22.35 7.12
C GLU A 53 20.94 22.14 8.59
N LEU A 54 21.61 21.26 9.36
CA LEU A 54 21.38 21.14 10.80
C LEU A 54 22.00 22.32 11.56
N LYS A 55 23.13 22.86 11.07
CA LYS A 55 23.72 24.10 11.61
C LYS A 55 22.87 25.33 11.30
N ALA A 56 22.17 25.33 10.17
CA ALA A 56 21.25 26.42 9.82
C ALA A 56 20.03 26.52 10.75
N ALA A 57 19.69 25.47 11.50
CA ALA A 57 18.64 25.51 12.52
C ALA A 57 19.09 26.15 13.84
N GLU A 58 20.40 26.24 14.11
CA GLU A 58 20.94 26.99 15.25
C GLU A 58 20.97 28.50 14.97
N ASP A 59 21.15 28.90 13.71
CA ASP A 59 21.25 30.32 13.28
C ASP A 59 19.99 30.89 12.62
N ALA A 60 18.92 30.10 12.47
CA ALA A 60 17.66 30.54 11.89
C ALA A 60 16.77 31.30 12.90
N GLU A 61 17.26 32.44 13.42
CA GLU A 61 16.35 33.56 13.68
C GLU A 61 15.85 34.10 12.34
N VAL A 62 14.88 33.40 11.73
CA VAL A 62 14.22 33.88 10.52
C VAL A 62 13.24 34.99 10.92
N ASN A 63 13.75 36.20 10.77
CA ASN A 63 13.04 37.46 10.66
C ASN A 63 11.79 37.30 9.77
N LEU A 64 10.63 37.16 10.40
CA LEU A 64 9.36 37.42 9.74
C LEU A 64 9.32 38.92 9.36
N PRO A 65 8.75 39.30 8.21
CA PRO A 65 8.69 40.69 7.81
C PRO A 65 7.99 41.54 8.88
N LYS A 66 8.77 42.43 9.54
CA LYS A 66 8.24 43.42 10.49
C LYS A 66 7.29 44.36 9.75
N VAL A 67 6.01 44.28 10.07
CA VAL A 67 5.02 45.30 9.69
C VAL A 67 5.33 46.55 10.52
N THR A 68 6.10 47.47 9.96
CA THR A 68 6.40 48.75 10.63
C THR A 68 5.18 49.67 10.51
N THR A 69 4.56 50.01 11.64
CA THR A 69 3.57 51.08 11.71
C THR A 69 4.26 52.44 11.57
N ARG A 70 4.38 52.95 10.34
CA ARG A 70 4.71 54.37 10.11
C ARG A 70 3.43 55.16 9.92
N SER A 71 3.16 56.00 10.92
CA SER A 71 2.14 57.05 10.88
C SER A 71 2.43 58.03 9.75
N SER A 72 1.57 58.08 8.74
CA SER A 72 1.34 59.28 7.96
C SER A 72 -0.14 59.39 7.59
N LYS A 73 -0.67 60.59 7.76
CA LYS A 73 -2.08 60.91 7.90
C LYS A 73 -2.55 61.50 6.57
N VAL A 74 -3.25 60.74 5.72
CA VAL A 74 -4.02 61.30 4.58
C VAL A 74 -5.33 60.53 4.37
N ARG A 75 -6.42 61.23 4.73
CA ARG A 75 -7.81 61.23 4.23
C ARG A 75 -8.53 59.92 3.86
N ARG A 76 -9.56 59.65 4.67
CA ARG A 76 -10.76 58.83 4.43
C ARG A 76 -11.46 59.16 3.11
N ARG A 77 -11.78 58.12 2.32
CA ARG A 77 -13.14 57.70 1.92
C ARG A 77 -13.05 56.64 0.82
N SER A 78 -13.31 55.39 1.20
CA SER A 78 -14.26 54.47 0.55
C SER A 78 -14.47 53.31 1.53
N ALA A 79 -15.71 53.18 1.99
CA ALA A 79 -16.15 52.05 2.79
C ALA A 79 -16.27 50.80 1.91
N ASP A 80 -16.05 49.65 2.54
CA ASP A 80 -16.52 48.33 2.16
C ASP A 80 -15.92 47.66 0.90
N THR A 81 -14.65 47.27 1.01
CA THR A 81 -14.03 46.21 0.18
C THR A 81 -13.15 45.24 1.00
N SER A 82 -13.30 45.20 2.33
CA SER A 82 -12.42 44.40 3.21
C SER A 82 -13.06 43.16 3.84
N VAL A 83 -14.24 42.72 3.36
CA VAL A 83 -14.95 41.54 3.90
C VAL A 83 -15.31 40.51 2.80
N THR A 84 -15.09 40.84 1.52
CA THR A 84 -15.66 40.10 0.38
C THR A 84 -14.64 39.44 -0.56
N MET A 85 -13.39 39.24 -0.13
CA MET A 85 -12.39 38.51 -0.95
C MET A 85 -11.53 37.54 -0.10
N LEU A 86 -11.93 36.26 -0.13
CA LEU A 86 -11.08 35.05 -0.10
C LEU A 86 -10.73 34.40 1.26
N THR A 87 -11.75 34.09 2.06
CA THR A 87 -11.80 32.89 2.91
C THR A 87 -12.14 31.65 2.05
N GLY A 88 -11.15 31.08 1.36
CA GLY A 88 -11.38 29.89 0.51
C GLY A 88 -10.22 28.89 0.47
N ASP A 89 -9.04 29.24 0.97
CA ASP A 89 -7.90 28.34 1.04
C ASP A 89 -7.78 27.77 2.47
N PRO A 90 -8.08 26.47 2.67
CA PRO A 90 -8.02 25.84 3.99
C PRO A 90 -6.63 25.92 4.63
N VAL A 91 -5.56 25.95 3.83
CA VAL A 91 -4.18 26.09 4.32
C VAL A 91 -3.99 27.45 4.96
N ARG A 92 -4.42 28.52 4.32
CA ARG A 92 -4.31 29.88 4.87
C ARG A 92 -5.12 30.07 6.15
N MET A 93 -6.29 29.43 6.25
CA MET A 93 -7.08 29.43 7.48
C MET A 93 -6.31 28.78 8.63
N TYR A 94 -5.76 27.59 8.39
CA TYR A 94 -4.95 26.88 9.38
C TYR A 94 -3.71 27.69 9.83
N LEU A 95 -2.96 28.25 8.88
CA LEU A 95 -1.77 29.07 9.19
C LEU A 95 -2.10 30.31 10.03
N LYS A 96 -3.28 30.91 9.82
CA LYS A 96 -3.75 32.06 10.59
C LYS A 96 -4.10 31.67 12.03
N GLU A 97 -4.63 30.47 12.26
CA GLU A 97 -5.00 29.99 13.59
C GLU A 97 -3.76 29.68 14.44
N ILE A 98 -2.82 28.90 13.89
CA ILE A 98 -1.58 28.57 14.60
C ILE A 98 -0.68 29.79 14.84
N GLY A 99 -0.84 30.85 14.04
CA GLY A 99 -0.12 32.11 14.20
C GLY A 99 -0.60 32.97 15.38
N LYS A 100 -1.76 32.66 15.99
CA LYS A 100 -2.29 33.39 17.16
C LYS A 100 -1.57 33.03 18.45
N VAL A 101 -1.03 31.82 18.55
CA VAL A 101 -0.37 31.31 19.75
C VAL A 101 1.08 31.80 19.78
N PRO A 102 1.55 32.42 20.89
CA PRO A 102 2.92 32.88 21.01
C PRO A 102 3.90 31.69 21.09
N LEU A 103 5.14 31.93 20.68
CA LEU A 103 6.22 30.96 20.83
C LEU A 103 6.65 30.92 22.30
N LEU A 104 6.98 29.72 22.79
CA LEU A 104 7.45 29.51 24.15
C LEU A 104 8.95 29.81 24.27
N THR A 105 9.35 30.22 25.47
CA THR A 105 10.76 30.28 25.87
C THR A 105 11.22 28.93 26.44
N ALA A 106 12.52 28.70 26.49
CA ALA A 106 13.08 27.46 27.05
C ALA A 106 12.68 27.23 28.53
N ALA A 107 12.48 28.30 29.31
CA ALA A 107 11.99 28.17 30.68
C ALA A 107 10.51 27.75 30.72
N GLU A 108 9.68 28.32 29.85
CA GLU A 108 8.26 27.97 29.75
C GLU A 108 8.06 26.52 29.24
N GLU A 109 8.93 26.04 28.34
CA GLU A 109 8.94 24.63 27.90
C GLU A 109 9.13 23.68 29.08
N ILE A 110 10.08 23.99 29.98
CA ILE A 110 10.37 23.19 31.17
C ILE A 110 9.18 23.26 32.15
N ASP A 111 8.62 24.44 32.37
CA ASP A 111 7.45 24.62 33.25
C ASP A 111 6.23 23.83 32.78
N LEU A 112 5.98 23.79 31.47
CA LEU A 112 4.91 22.99 30.89
C LEU A 112 5.21 21.50 30.99
N ALA A 113 6.45 21.08 30.70
CA ALA A 113 6.84 19.68 30.82
C ALA A 113 6.67 19.13 32.26
N MET A 114 7.05 19.91 33.28
CA MET A 114 6.84 19.55 34.69
C MET A 114 5.35 19.38 35.04
N LYS A 115 4.48 20.25 34.52
CA LYS A 115 3.02 20.15 34.73
C LYS A 115 2.44 18.92 34.04
N ILE A 116 2.92 18.59 32.85
CA ILE A 116 2.51 17.40 32.11
C ILE A 116 2.88 16.13 32.90
N GLU A 117 4.11 16.03 33.39
CA GLU A 117 4.56 14.89 34.19
C GLU A 117 3.74 14.75 35.49
N ALA A 118 3.49 15.86 36.19
CA ALA A 118 2.64 15.85 37.38
C ALA A 118 1.20 15.41 37.07
N GLY A 119 0.66 15.81 35.92
CA GLY A 119 -0.65 15.37 35.44
C GLY A 119 -0.71 13.87 35.16
N VAL A 120 0.31 13.33 34.47
CA VAL A 120 0.42 11.89 34.16
C VAL A 120 0.61 11.05 35.42
N ALA A 121 1.35 11.56 36.41
CA ALA A 121 1.46 10.91 37.71
C ALA A 121 0.10 10.88 38.43
N ALA A 122 -0.65 11.98 38.40
CA ALA A 122 -1.97 12.06 39.01
C ALA A 122 -3.00 11.13 38.33
N THR A 123 -2.97 11.01 37.00
CA THR A 123 -3.83 10.04 36.28
C THR A 123 -3.49 8.61 36.66
N ALA A 124 -2.19 8.26 36.73
CA ALA A 124 -1.76 6.92 37.12
C ALA A 124 -2.14 6.56 38.56
N GLU A 125 -2.17 7.54 39.48
CA GLU A 125 -2.64 7.33 40.86
C GLU A 125 -4.17 7.12 40.93
N LEU A 126 -4.94 7.86 40.11
CA LEU A 126 -6.39 7.67 40.02
C LEU A 126 -6.74 6.29 39.45
N GLU A 127 -6.08 5.88 38.36
CA GLU A 127 -6.28 4.57 37.73
C GLU A 127 -5.97 3.42 38.68
N LYS A 128 -4.83 3.47 39.40
CA LYS A 128 -4.48 2.46 40.41
C LYS A 128 -5.51 2.35 41.54
N ALA A 129 -6.02 3.49 42.02
CA ALA A 129 -7.02 3.48 43.06
C ALA A 129 -8.36 2.88 42.59
N GLU A 130 -8.72 3.06 41.30
CA GLU A 130 -9.88 2.44 40.69
C GLU A 130 -9.70 0.93 40.49
N GLU A 131 -8.53 0.49 40.01
CA GLU A 131 -8.20 -0.93 39.82
C GLU A 131 -8.17 -1.71 41.14
N GLU A 132 -7.58 -1.13 42.19
CA GLU A 132 -7.49 -1.74 43.52
C GLU A 132 -8.82 -1.62 44.32
N GLY A 133 -9.81 -0.91 43.78
CA GLY A 133 -11.11 -0.70 44.43
C GLY A 133 -11.02 0.13 45.72
N ILE A 134 -9.98 0.95 45.86
CA ILE A 134 -9.75 1.79 47.04
C ILE A 134 -10.53 3.09 46.91
N GLU A 135 -11.46 3.34 47.83
CA GLU A 135 -12.14 4.63 47.90
C GLU A 135 -11.19 5.71 48.43
N LEU A 136 -10.56 6.45 47.51
CA LEU A 136 -9.81 7.66 47.83
C LEU A 136 -10.69 8.67 48.59
N GLU A 137 -10.09 9.37 49.57
CA GLU A 137 -10.76 10.47 50.25
C GLU A 137 -11.27 11.50 49.21
N ARG A 138 -12.51 11.97 49.37
CA ARG A 138 -13.11 12.96 48.45
C ARG A 138 -12.23 14.19 48.21
N ARG A 139 -11.42 14.56 49.19
CA ARG A 139 -10.46 15.68 49.09
C ARG A 139 -9.29 15.35 48.17
N GLU A 140 -8.71 14.16 48.30
CA GLU A 140 -7.56 13.74 47.50
C GLU A 140 -7.97 13.46 46.06
N ARG A 141 -9.12 12.82 45.85
CA ARG A 141 -9.68 12.65 44.50
C ARG A 141 -9.84 13.99 43.76
N ARG A 142 -10.40 15.02 44.43
CA ARG A 142 -10.53 16.37 43.85
C ARG A 142 -9.19 17.04 43.55
N ARG A 143 -8.16 16.77 44.36
CA ARG A 143 -6.82 17.30 44.14
C ARG A 143 -6.19 16.66 42.91
N LEU A 144 -6.23 15.33 42.81
CA LEU A 144 -5.69 14.59 41.68
C LEU A 144 -6.36 14.99 40.37
N THR A 145 -7.70 15.05 40.33
CA THR A 145 -8.44 15.50 39.13
C THR A 145 -8.07 16.94 38.71
N ARG A 146 -7.74 17.82 39.67
CA ARG A 146 -7.26 19.18 39.32
C ARG A 146 -5.87 19.15 38.71
N VAL A 147 -4.97 18.33 39.26
CA VAL A 147 -3.60 18.19 38.74
C VAL A 147 -3.61 17.56 37.35
N GLU A 148 -4.45 16.54 37.15
CA GLU A 148 -4.73 15.93 35.85
C GLU A 148 -5.17 16.98 34.83
N GLN A 149 -6.21 17.79 35.14
CA GLN A 149 -6.69 18.81 34.21
C GLN A 149 -5.60 19.83 33.85
N VAL A 150 -4.81 20.27 34.83
CA VAL A 150 -3.69 21.19 34.59
C VAL A 150 -2.62 20.55 33.69
N GLY A 151 -2.37 19.24 33.83
CA GLY A 151 -1.47 18.50 32.96
C GLY A 151 -1.98 18.38 31.52
N ILE A 152 -3.28 18.12 31.35
CA ILE A 152 -3.93 18.08 30.02
C ILE A 152 -3.85 19.44 29.34
N ASP A 153 -4.19 20.51 30.06
CA ASP A 153 -4.13 21.88 29.55
C ASP A 153 -2.67 22.27 29.18
N ALA A 154 -1.70 21.88 30.00
CA ALA A 154 -0.28 22.11 29.72
C ALA A 154 0.21 21.33 28.48
N LYS A 155 -0.24 20.08 28.29
CA LYS A 155 0.04 19.28 27.09
C LYS A 155 -0.50 19.99 25.85
N GLN A 156 -1.74 20.45 25.89
CA GLN A 156 -2.37 21.16 24.78
C GLN A 156 -1.61 22.45 24.46
N GLN A 157 -1.25 23.24 25.47
CA GLN A 157 -0.50 24.48 25.30
C GLN A 157 0.88 24.24 24.67
N LEU A 158 1.59 23.18 25.08
CA LEU A 158 2.90 22.84 24.51
C LEU A 158 2.78 22.39 23.05
N ILE A 159 1.72 21.66 22.69
CA ILE A 159 1.44 21.27 21.30
C ILE A 159 1.14 22.51 20.44
N GLU A 160 0.19 23.35 20.87
CA GLU A 160 -0.28 24.52 20.11
C GLU A 160 0.84 25.52 19.80
N ALA A 161 1.71 25.78 20.77
CA ALA A 161 2.85 26.67 20.58
C ALA A 161 3.85 26.17 19.51
N ASN A 162 3.91 24.85 19.31
CA ASN A 162 4.87 24.18 18.42
C ASN A 162 4.29 23.77 17.05
N LEU A 163 3.00 24.02 16.77
CA LEU A 163 2.39 23.71 15.47
C LEU A 163 3.11 24.38 14.29
N ARG A 164 3.73 25.55 14.52
CA ARG A 164 4.52 26.26 13.50
C ARG A 164 5.78 25.50 13.09
N LEU A 165 6.40 24.76 14.02
CA LEU A 165 7.55 23.91 13.74
C LEU A 165 7.16 22.80 12.75
N VAL A 166 6.01 22.16 12.95
CA VAL A 166 5.50 21.10 12.07
C VAL A 166 5.35 21.61 10.64
N VAL A 167 4.69 22.76 10.46
CA VAL A 167 4.52 23.38 9.12
C VAL A 167 5.87 23.65 8.45
N SER A 168 6.86 24.14 9.20
CA SER A 168 8.19 24.43 8.65
C SER A 168 8.91 23.17 8.14
N ILE A 169 8.72 22.03 8.83
CA ILE A 169 9.31 20.74 8.45
C ILE A 169 8.54 20.14 7.27
N ALA A 170 7.20 20.13 7.34
CA ALA A 170 6.30 19.56 6.33
C ALA A 170 6.45 20.23 4.96
N LYS A 171 6.77 21.54 4.92
CA LYS A 171 6.98 22.28 3.67
C LYS A 171 8.04 21.63 2.75
N ARG A 172 9.04 20.94 3.30
CA ARG A 172 10.10 20.24 2.53
C ARG A 172 9.61 18.95 1.83
N TYR A 173 8.44 18.46 2.21
CA TYR A 173 7.86 17.20 1.72
C TYR A 173 6.68 17.42 0.76
N VAL A 174 6.35 18.67 0.45
CA VAL A 174 5.30 19.02 -0.52
C VAL A 174 5.67 18.49 -1.91
N GLY A 175 4.70 17.95 -2.63
CA GLY A 175 4.90 17.42 -3.99
C GLY A 175 5.40 15.97 -4.04
N ARG A 176 5.37 15.23 -2.93
CA ARG A 176 5.74 13.79 -2.87
C ARG A 176 4.53 12.84 -2.86
N GLY A 177 3.44 13.23 -3.53
CA GLY A 177 2.23 12.41 -3.65
C GLY A 177 1.18 12.56 -2.55
N MET A 178 1.43 13.36 -1.50
CA MET A 178 0.48 13.65 -0.43
C MET A 178 0.14 15.15 -0.39
N LEU A 179 -1.10 15.49 0.01
CA LEU A 179 -1.53 16.88 0.17
C LEU A 179 -0.77 17.55 1.32
N PHE A 180 -0.55 18.86 1.20
CA PHE A 180 0.18 19.61 2.22
C PHE A 180 -0.49 19.60 3.60
N LEU A 181 -1.82 19.64 3.65
CA LEU A 181 -2.56 19.55 4.91
C LEU A 181 -2.37 18.19 5.57
N ASP A 182 -2.41 17.11 4.79
CA ASP A 182 -2.25 15.75 5.29
C ASP A 182 -0.84 15.55 5.87
N LEU A 183 0.20 16.06 5.17
CA LEU A 183 1.57 16.10 5.69
C LEU A 183 1.67 16.85 7.02
N ILE A 184 0.96 17.97 7.16
CA ILE A 184 0.92 18.73 8.42
C ILE A 184 0.24 17.90 9.51
N GLN A 185 -0.88 17.22 9.22
CA GLN A 185 -1.58 16.44 10.24
C GLN A 185 -0.78 15.23 10.71
N GLU A 186 -0.13 14.52 9.80
CA GLU A 186 0.77 13.42 10.16
C GLU A 186 1.98 13.92 10.96
N GLY A 187 2.50 15.10 10.60
CA GLY A 187 3.51 15.80 11.40
C GLY A 187 3.03 16.20 12.79
N ASN A 188 1.77 16.65 12.93
CA ASN A 188 1.15 16.97 14.21
C ASN A 188 1.02 15.73 15.09
N LEU A 189 0.70 14.56 14.52
CA LEU A 189 0.70 13.29 15.24
C LEU A 189 2.10 12.93 15.76
N GLY A 190 3.14 13.19 14.95
CA GLY A 190 4.53 13.09 15.39
C GLY A 190 4.88 14.04 16.54
N LEU A 191 4.43 15.30 16.46
CA LEU A 191 4.61 16.30 17.52
C LEU A 191 3.97 15.86 18.84
N ILE A 192 2.75 15.32 18.81
CA ILE A 192 2.06 14.82 20.02
C ILE A 192 2.89 13.73 20.71
N ARG A 193 3.42 12.77 19.94
CA ARG A 193 4.31 11.72 20.46
C ARG A 193 5.62 12.30 21.03
N ALA A 194 6.14 13.36 20.41
CA ALA A 194 7.31 14.06 20.93
C ALA A 194 7.04 14.68 22.29
N VAL A 195 5.89 15.33 22.48
CA VAL A 195 5.47 15.93 23.76
C VAL A 195 5.32 14.87 24.85
N GLU A 196 4.73 13.71 24.52
CA GLU A 196 4.54 12.61 25.49
C GLU A 196 5.85 12.01 25.98
N LYS A 197 6.88 11.98 25.13
CA LYS A 197 8.19 11.37 25.42
C LYS A 197 9.27 12.40 25.67
N PHE A 198 8.92 13.67 25.84
CA PHE A 198 9.90 14.73 26.05
C PHE A 198 10.43 14.67 27.47
N ASP A 199 11.75 14.75 27.60
CA ASP A 199 12.44 14.74 28.89
C ASP A 199 13.17 16.08 29.06
N TYR A 200 12.65 16.90 29.96
CA TYR A 200 13.19 18.23 30.24
C TYR A 200 14.48 18.19 31.08
N THR A 201 14.79 17.06 31.74
CA THR A 201 15.99 16.93 32.60
C THR A 201 17.29 16.92 31.79
N LYS A 202 17.20 16.56 30.50
CA LYS A 202 18.34 16.52 29.57
C LYS A 202 18.83 17.90 29.15
N GLY A 203 18.07 18.97 29.42
CA GLY A 203 18.50 20.36 29.17
C GLY A 203 18.58 20.77 27.70
N PHE A 204 18.06 19.96 26.77
CA PHE A 204 17.94 20.32 25.36
C PHE A 204 16.60 21.03 25.09
N LYS A 205 16.58 21.94 24.10
CA LYS A 205 15.34 22.58 23.65
C LYS A 205 14.37 21.55 23.09
N PHE A 206 13.07 21.79 23.30
CA PHE A 206 12.03 20.90 22.79
C PHE A 206 12.10 20.71 21.26
N SER A 207 12.39 21.78 20.52
CA SER A 207 12.47 21.77 19.05
C SER A 207 13.48 20.75 18.49
N THR A 208 14.62 20.57 19.16
CA THR A 208 15.66 19.62 18.76
C THR A 208 15.12 18.19 18.76
N TYR A 209 14.41 17.80 19.81
CA TYR A 209 13.82 16.47 19.95
C TYR A 209 12.57 16.30 19.07
N ALA A 210 11.70 17.31 19.04
CA ALA A 210 10.46 17.28 18.27
C ALA A 210 10.71 17.12 16.76
N THR A 211 11.79 17.72 16.24
CA THR A 211 12.13 17.62 14.81
C THR A 211 12.28 16.17 14.34
N TRP A 212 12.84 15.28 15.16
CA TRP A 212 13.00 13.86 14.84
C TRP A 212 11.65 13.15 14.70
N TRP A 213 10.77 13.30 15.70
CA TRP A 213 9.45 12.68 15.70
C TRP A 213 8.55 13.20 14.58
N ILE A 214 8.58 14.51 14.32
CA ILE A 214 7.81 15.13 13.23
C ILE A 214 8.29 14.59 11.89
N ARG A 215 9.62 14.54 11.67
CA ARG A 215 10.21 14.03 10.43
C ARG A 215 9.82 12.58 10.21
N GLN A 216 9.97 11.73 11.23
CA GLN A 216 9.68 10.30 11.15
C GLN A 216 8.20 10.02 10.88
N ALA A 217 7.29 10.78 11.51
CA ALA A 217 5.86 10.63 11.27
C ALA A 217 5.51 10.98 9.82
N ILE A 218 6.05 12.09 9.30
CA ILE A 218 5.81 12.52 7.92
C ILE A 218 6.39 11.53 6.92
N THR A 219 7.65 11.09 7.07
CA THR A 219 8.28 10.14 6.14
C THR A 219 7.58 8.79 6.13
N ARG A 220 7.15 8.30 7.29
CA ARG A 220 6.37 7.08 7.42
C ARG A 220 5.00 7.20 6.76
N ALA A 221 4.28 8.30 7.00
CA ALA A 221 2.98 8.52 6.38
C ALA A 221 3.06 8.62 4.86
N ILE A 222 4.11 9.27 4.33
CA ILE A 222 4.38 9.28 2.89
C ILE A 222 4.58 7.86 2.37
N ALA A 223 5.39 7.03 3.04
CA ALA A 223 5.61 5.65 2.60
C ALA A 223 4.31 4.81 2.61
N ASP A 224 3.44 5.02 3.60
CA ASP A 224 2.22 4.24 3.78
C ASP A 224 1.04 4.72 2.90
N GLN A 225 0.95 6.01 2.58
CA GLN A 225 -0.26 6.62 1.99
C GLN A 225 -0.03 7.33 0.65
N SER A 226 1.20 7.68 0.24
CA SER A 226 1.40 8.52 -0.95
C SER A 226 1.10 7.85 -2.29
N ARG A 227 1.01 6.52 -2.31
CA ARG A 227 0.78 5.74 -3.52
C ARG A 227 -0.64 5.20 -3.56
N THR A 228 -1.26 5.28 -4.74
CA THR A 228 -2.59 4.71 -5.02
C THR A 228 -2.63 3.20 -4.74
N ILE A 229 -1.56 2.49 -5.10
CA ILE A 229 -1.35 1.09 -4.76
C ILE A 229 -0.33 1.05 -3.63
N ARG A 230 -0.78 0.63 -2.44
CA ARG A 230 0.06 0.65 -1.23
C ARG A 230 1.26 -0.29 -1.37
N ILE A 231 2.44 0.21 -1.03
CA ILE A 231 3.69 -0.55 -0.99
C ILE A 231 4.17 -0.59 0.47
N PRO A 232 4.64 -1.75 0.99
CA PRO A 232 5.22 -1.82 2.33
C PRO A 232 6.43 -0.90 2.53
N VAL A 233 6.65 -0.41 3.77
CA VAL A 233 7.71 0.56 4.11
C VAL A 233 9.11 0.11 3.68
N HIS A 234 9.48 -1.15 3.97
CA HIS A 234 10.80 -1.68 3.58
C HIS A 234 11.03 -1.64 2.06
N MET A 235 9.98 -1.84 1.26
CA MET A 235 10.09 -1.72 -0.20
C MET A 235 10.27 -0.26 -0.62
N VAL A 236 9.58 0.70 0.02
CA VAL A 236 9.78 2.13 -0.23
C VAL A 236 11.21 2.57 0.12
N GLU A 237 11.78 2.06 1.22
CA GLU A 237 13.18 2.28 1.59
C GLU A 237 14.14 1.74 0.52
N THR A 238 13.92 0.51 0.04
CA THR A 238 14.74 -0.06 -1.04
C THR A 238 14.65 0.75 -2.34
N ILE A 239 13.46 1.25 -2.70
CA ILE A 239 13.25 2.11 -3.87
C ILE A 239 14.01 3.44 -3.70
N ASN A 240 13.91 4.08 -2.53
CA ASN A 240 14.63 5.32 -2.26
C ASN A 240 16.15 5.12 -2.27
N LYS A 241 16.65 3.99 -1.75
CA LYS A 241 18.06 3.61 -1.84
C LYS A 241 18.50 3.40 -3.29
N LEU A 242 17.68 2.72 -4.09
CA LEU A 242 17.92 2.54 -5.53
C LEU A 242 18.01 3.89 -6.25
N VAL A 243 17.06 4.80 -6.02
CA VAL A 243 17.07 6.14 -6.65
C VAL A 243 18.30 6.95 -6.22
N ARG A 244 18.72 6.86 -4.95
CA ARG A 244 19.95 7.51 -4.45
C ARG A 244 21.19 6.98 -5.19
N ILE A 245 21.34 5.66 -5.27
CA ILE A 245 22.47 5.02 -5.95
C ILE A 245 22.45 5.29 -7.45
N GLN A 246 21.27 5.27 -8.08
CA GLN A 246 21.10 5.61 -9.48
C GLN A 246 21.59 7.04 -9.77
N ARG A 247 21.23 8.02 -8.92
CA ARG A 247 21.71 9.41 -9.06
C ARG A 247 23.22 9.54 -8.88
N GLN A 248 23.80 8.83 -7.89
CA GLN A 248 25.25 8.81 -7.69
C GLN A 248 25.98 8.22 -8.90
N LEU A 249 25.51 7.08 -9.41
CA LEU A 249 26.07 6.43 -10.59
C LEU A 249 25.91 7.29 -11.84
N LEU A 250 24.78 7.99 -12.00
CA LEU A 250 24.57 8.91 -13.10
C LEU A 250 25.60 10.05 -13.09
N GLN A 251 25.94 10.57 -11.90
CA GLN A 251 26.98 11.59 -11.75
C GLN A 251 28.40 11.04 -12.01
N GLU A 252 28.68 9.80 -11.59
CA GLU A 252 29.97 9.14 -11.80
C GLU A 252 30.20 8.74 -13.27
N LEU A 253 29.17 8.21 -13.94
CA LEU A 253 29.25 7.64 -15.29
C LEU A 253 28.88 8.62 -16.40
N GLY A 254 28.15 9.69 -16.08
CA GLY A 254 27.62 10.65 -17.07
C GLY A 254 26.54 10.06 -18.00
N ARG A 255 25.99 8.89 -17.67
CA ARG A 255 24.90 8.20 -18.37
C ARG A 255 23.99 7.48 -17.38
N ASP A 256 22.80 7.09 -17.82
CA ASP A 256 21.93 6.24 -17.00
C ASP A 256 22.61 4.88 -16.73
N PRO A 257 22.67 4.44 -15.46
CA PRO A 257 23.31 3.18 -15.10
C PRO A 257 22.43 1.99 -15.50
N SER A 258 23.09 0.87 -15.86
CA SER A 258 22.39 -0.37 -16.16
C SER A 258 21.85 -1.03 -14.87
N PRO A 259 20.80 -1.87 -14.94
CA PRO A 259 20.34 -2.63 -13.77
C PRO A 259 21.41 -3.52 -13.13
N GLU A 260 22.40 -3.96 -13.92
CA GLU A 260 23.55 -4.73 -13.44
C GLU A 260 24.50 -3.86 -12.60
N GLU A 261 24.83 -2.66 -13.08
CA GLU A 261 25.70 -1.69 -12.38
C GLU A 261 25.06 -1.21 -11.06
N ILE A 262 23.74 -0.99 -11.06
CA ILE A 262 22.97 -0.67 -9.84
C ILE A 262 22.99 -1.85 -8.87
N GLY A 263 22.77 -3.07 -9.37
CA GLY A 263 22.78 -4.30 -8.59
C GLY A 263 24.11 -4.53 -7.89
N GLU A 264 25.24 -4.34 -8.59
CA GLU A 264 26.59 -4.46 -8.00
C GLU A 264 26.80 -3.49 -6.83
N LYS A 265 26.38 -2.22 -6.96
CA LYS A 265 26.52 -1.21 -5.89
C LYS A 265 25.53 -1.43 -4.73
N MET A 266 24.38 -2.04 -5.00
CA MET A 266 23.37 -2.40 -3.99
C MET A 266 23.58 -3.75 -3.32
N GLY A 267 24.42 -4.63 -3.88
CA GLY A 267 24.55 -6.03 -3.46
C GLY A 267 23.33 -6.88 -3.83
N LEU A 268 22.62 -6.54 -4.91
CA LEU A 268 21.41 -7.24 -5.38
C LEU A 268 21.60 -7.81 -6.80
N THR A 269 20.81 -8.83 -7.15
CA THR A 269 20.79 -9.35 -8.51
C THR A 269 20.11 -8.37 -9.47
N ALA A 270 20.54 -8.36 -10.74
CA ALA A 270 19.96 -7.49 -11.77
C ALA A 270 18.46 -7.76 -11.99
N GLU A 271 18.01 -9.01 -11.83
CA GLU A 271 16.59 -9.38 -11.88
C GLU A 271 15.79 -8.71 -10.77
N ARG A 272 16.31 -8.74 -9.53
CA ARG A 272 15.66 -8.10 -8.39
C ARG A 272 15.58 -6.58 -8.55
N VAL A 273 16.61 -5.95 -9.13
CA VAL A 273 16.58 -4.51 -9.45
C VAL A 273 15.48 -4.19 -10.47
N ARG A 274 15.30 -5.03 -11.52
CA ARG A 274 14.22 -4.85 -12.50
C ARG A 274 12.83 -5.01 -11.87
N GLU A 275 12.66 -5.95 -10.95
CA GLU A 275 11.40 -6.11 -10.20
C GLU A 275 11.09 -4.87 -9.36
N ILE A 276 12.09 -4.33 -8.64
CA ILE A 276 11.94 -3.12 -7.82
C ILE A 276 11.59 -1.91 -8.73
N GLN A 277 12.24 -1.78 -9.89
CA GLN A 277 11.91 -0.75 -10.87
C GLN A 277 10.47 -0.87 -11.38
N LYS A 278 9.98 -2.09 -11.63
CA LYS A 278 8.58 -2.35 -12.02
C LYS A 278 7.60 -1.95 -10.92
N ILE A 279 7.90 -2.29 -9.68
CA ILE A 279 7.08 -1.92 -8.50
C ILE A 279 7.08 -0.40 -8.27
N SER A 280 8.17 0.30 -8.62
CA SER A 280 8.28 1.74 -8.47
C SER A 280 7.46 2.56 -9.49
N GLN A 281 6.84 1.92 -10.49
CA GLN A 281 6.04 2.62 -11.51
C GLN A 281 4.72 3.13 -10.91
N GLU A 282 4.35 4.36 -11.28
CA GLU A 282 3.10 4.98 -10.85
C GLU A 282 1.98 4.72 -11.86
N PRO A 283 0.76 4.43 -11.39
CA PRO A 283 -0.38 4.25 -12.28
C PRO A 283 -0.74 5.58 -12.97
N VAL A 284 -1.21 5.47 -14.21
CA VAL A 284 -1.67 6.61 -15.02
C VAL A 284 -3.20 6.66 -14.98
N SER A 285 -3.78 7.86 -14.99
CA SER A 285 -5.24 8.03 -15.02
C SER A 285 -5.81 7.65 -16.39
N LEU A 286 -6.90 6.89 -16.40
CA LEU A 286 -7.67 6.59 -17.61
C LEU A 286 -8.32 7.82 -18.24
N GLU A 287 -8.56 8.86 -17.44
CA GLU A 287 -9.12 10.14 -17.91
C GLU A 287 -8.05 11.04 -18.55
N THR A 288 -6.79 10.59 -18.62
CA THR A 288 -5.73 11.37 -19.26
C THR A 288 -6.08 11.55 -20.75
N PRO A 289 -6.28 12.79 -21.24
CA PRO A 289 -6.61 13.01 -22.64
C PRO A 289 -5.42 12.59 -23.51
N ILE A 290 -5.72 11.97 -24.64
CA ILE A 290 -4.73 11.47 -25.59
C ILE A 290 -5.02 12.04 -26.98
N GLY A 291 -3.98 12.53 -27.66
CA GLY A 291 -4.10 13.21 -28.96
C GLY A 291 -4.16 14.74 -28.85
N GLU A 292 -4.11 15.42 -30.01
CA GLU A 292 -4.08 16.88 -30.10
C GLU A 292 -5.46 17.54 -29.95
N GLU A 293 -6.54 16.78 -30.21
CA GLU A 293 -7.92 17.30 -30.23
C GLU A 293 -8.63 17.23 -28.86
N GLU A 294 -7.95 16.78 -27.78
CA GLU A 294 -8.49 16.61 -26.40
C GLU A 294 -9.81 15.81 -26.24
N ASP A 295 -10.39 15.32 -27.34
CA ASP A 295 -11.69 14.64 -27.37
C ASP A 295 -11.61 13.14 -26.99
N SER A 296 -10.42 12.54 -26.98
CA SER A 296 -10.21 11.12 -26.66
C SER A 296 -9.48 10.95 -25.34
N GLN A 297 -9.92 10.00 -24.52
CA GLN A 297 -9.27 9.66 -23.25
C GLN A 297 -8.54 8.32 -23.37
N LEU A 298 -7.52 8.10 -22.54
CA LEU A 298 -6.78 6.83 -22.51
C LEU A 298 -7.72 5.63 -22.26
N GLY A 299 -8.73 5.81 -21.42
CA GLY A 299 -9.72 4.78 -21.09
C GLY A 299 -10.54 4.29 -22.28
N ASP A 300 -10.75 5.13 -23.30
CA ASP A 300 -11.53 4.77 -24.49
C ASP A 300 -10.84 3.72 -25.37
N PHE A 301 -9.53 3.51 -25.18
CA PHE A 301 -8.72 2.55 -25.94
C PHE A 301 -8.54 1.20 -25.23
N ILE A 302 -9.09 1.03 -24.04
CA ILE A 302 -8.98 -0.23 -23.30
C ILE A 302 -10.13 -1.15 -23.71
N GLU A 303 -9.77 -2.30 -24.29
CA GLU A 303 -10.72 -3.35 -24.63
C GLU A 303 -11.28 -4.02 -23.36
N ASP A 304 -12.58 -4.34 -23.37
CA ASP A 304 -13.22 -5.11 -22.31
C ASP A 304 -13.14 -6.60 -22.64
N ASP A 305 -12.12 -7.28 -22.11
CA ASP A 305 -11.90 -8.73 -22.29
C ASP A 305 -13.06 -9.59 -21.75
N ALA A 306 -13.91 -9.05 -20.85
CA ALA A 306 -15.05 -9.77 -20.29
C ALA A 306 -16.32 -9.61 -21.15
N ALA A 307 -16.30 -8.74 -22.17
CA ALA A 307 -17.44 -8.53 -23.03
C ALA A 307 -17.76 -9.80 -23.82
N ILE A 308 -19.00 -10.24 -23.74
CA ILE A 308 -19.44 -11.43 -24.47
C ILE A 308 -19.52 -11.07 -25.95
N VAL A 309 -18.68 -11.74 -26.73
CA VAL A 309 -18.63 -11.59 -28.17
C VAL A 309 -19.92 -12.17 -28.79
N PRO A 310 -20.74 -11.38 -29.52
CA PRO A 310 -22.04 -11.83 -30.04
C PRO A 310 -22.03 -13.12 -30.88
N PRO A 311 -21.07 -13.36 -31.81
CA PRO A 311 -21.02 -14.63 -32.53
C PRO A 311 -20.76 -15.82 -31.63
N ASP A 312 -19.98 -15.67 -30.56
CA ASP A 312 -19.65 -16.75 -29.62
C ASP A 312 -20.87 -17.07 -28.73
N ALA A 313 -21.61 -16.05 -28.30
CA ALA A 313 -22.89 -16.26 -27.60
C ALA A 313 -23.93 -16.96 -28.48
N ALA A 314 -24.00 -16.58 -29.76
CA ALA A 314 -24.90 -17.20 -30.73
C ALA A 314 -24.48 -18.64 -31.02
N SER A 315 -23.19 -18.90 -31.25
CA SER A 315 -22.65 -20.24 -31.48
C SER A 315 -22.91 -21.14 -30.28
N PHE A 316 -22.70 -20.64 -29.06
CA PHE A 316 -23.00 -21.37 -27.81
C PHE A 316 -24.49 -21.67 -27.66
N SER A 317 -25.38 -20.72 -27.95
CA SER A 317 -26.83 -20.94 -27.93
C SER A 317 -27.27 -21.98 -28.96
N MET A 318 -26.70 -21.94 -30.18
CA MET A 318 -26.95 -22.93 -31.22
C MET A 318 -26.40 -24.31 -30.83
N LEU A 319 -25.23 -24.36 -30.19
CA LEU A 319 -24.64 -25.59 -29.66
C LEU A 319 -25.56 -26.22 -28.59
N GLN A 320 -26.10 -25.43 -27.66
CA GLN A 320 -27.05 -25.91 -26.67
C GLN A 320 -28.31 -26.53 -27.31
N GLU A 321 -28.86 -25.87 -28.33
CA GLU A 321 -30.04 -26.39 -29.05
C GLU A 321 -29.73 -27.70 -29.80
N GLN A 322 -28.59 -27.77 -30.50
CA GLN A 322 -28.15 -28.99 -31.18
C GLN A 322 -27.85 -30.12 -30.20
N LEU A 323 -27.21 -29.82 -29.07
CA LEU A 323 -26.94 -30.78 -28.01
C LEU A 323 -28.24 -31.35 -27.46
N SER A 324 -29.24 -30.50 -27.17
CA SER A 324 -30.57 -30.95 -26.75
C SER A 324 -31.22 -31.89 -27.77
N LYS A 325 -31.18 -31.55 -29.07
CA LYS A 325 -31.72 -32.40 -30.15
C LYS A 325 -31.01 -33.75 -30.25
N VAL A 326 -29.69 -33.79 -30.05
CA VAL A 326 -28.91 -35.03 -30.07
C VAL A 326 -29.22 -35.89 -28.84
N LEU A 327 -29.39 -35.25 -27.67
CA LEU A 327 -29.75 -35.91 -26.42
C LEU A 327 -31.19 -36.48 -26.43
N ASP A 328 -32.13 -35.86 -27.12
CA ASP A 328 -33.49 -36.38 -27.30
C ASP A 328 -33.53 -37.69 -28.13
N GLY A 329 -32.51 -37.95 -28.96
CA GLY A 329 -32.35 -39.21 -29.67
C GLY A 329 -31.84 -40.37 -28.80
N LEU A 330 -31.56 -40.14 -27.51
CA LEU A 330 -31.17 -41.16 -26.55
C LEU A 330 -32.36 -41.67 -25.74
N ALA A 331 -32.22 -42.84 -25.12
CA ALA A 331 -33.22 -43.29 -24.16
C ALA A 331 -33.25 -42.33 -22.96
N GLU A 332 -34.43 -42.12 -22.36
CA GLU A 332 -34.63 -41.16 -21.25
C GLU A 332 -33.65 -41.36 -20.09
N ARG A 333 -33.35 -42.62 -19.75
CA ARG A 333 -32.33 -42.99 -18.75
C ARG A 333 -30.90 -42.63 -19.17
N GLU A 334 -30.55 -42.79 -20.44
CA GLU A 334 -29.21 -42.46 -20.96
C GLU A 334 -29.00 -40.94 -20.99
N ARG A 335 -30.01 -40.20 -21.47
CA ARG A 335 -30.02 -38.72 -21.46
C ARG A 335 -29.81 -38.17 -20.07
N LYS A 336 -30.58 -38.64 -19.09
CA LYS A 336 -30.57 -38.11 -17.73
C LYS A 336 -29.29 -38.47 -16.95
N VAL A 337 -28.66 -39.61 -17.26
CA VAL A 337 -27.32 -39.94 -16.73
C VAL A 337 -26.27 -38.97 -17.27
N ILE A 338 -26.31 -38.63 -18.56
CA ILE A 338 -25.36 -37.67 -19.15
C ILE A 338 -25.63 -36.23 -18.69
N SER A 339 -26.89 -35.79 -18.59
CA SER A 339 -27.21 -34.43 -18.12
C SER A 339 -26.74 -34.20 -16.69
N LEU A 340 -26.97 -35.15 -15.78
CA LEU A 340 -26.48 -35.08 -14.41
C LEU A 340 -24.95 -35.21 -14.32
N ARG A 341 -24.34 -36.11 -15.11
CA ARG A 341 -22.89 -36.34 -15.05
C ARG A 341 -22.10 -35.10 -15.45
N PHE A 342 -22.54 -34.40 -16.49
CA PHE A 342 -21.88 -33.20 -17.00
C PHE A 342 -22.51 -31.89 -16.49
N GLY A 343 -23.54 -31.97 -15.64
CA GLY A 343 -24.19 -30.79 -15.07
C GLY A 343 -24.89 -29.91 -16.11
N LEU A 344 -25.47 -30.49 -17.16
CA LEU A 344 -26.10 -29.71 -18.24
C LEU A 344 -27.38 -28.97 -17.80
N GLU A 345 -28.03 -29.42 -16.72
CA GLU A 345 -29.23 -28.78 -16.15
C GLU A 345 -28.86 -27.84 -15.00
N ASP A 346 -28.02 -28.31 -14.07
CA ASP A 346 -27.72 -27.62 -12.81
C ASP A 346 -26.37 -26.86 -12.81
N GLY A 347 -25.60 -26.94 -13.89
CA GLY A 347 -24.24 -26.36 -14.00
C GLY A 347 -23.16 -27.10 -13.20
N HIS A 348 -23.53 -28.13 -12.43
CA HIS A 348 -22.63 -28.86 -11.54
C HIS A 348 -22.46 -30.32 -11.99
N PRO A 349 -21.23 -30.79 -12.26
CA PRO A 349 -20.99 -32.17 -12.66
C PRO A 349 -21.09 -33.12 -11.46
N HIS A 350 -22.00 -34.10 -11.53
CA HIS A 350 -22.18 -35.09 -10.46
C HIS A 350 -21.21 -36.28 -10.57
N THR A 351 -20.86 -36.88 -9.43
CA THR A 351 -20.06 -38.11 -9.41
C THR A 351 -20.88 -39.34 -9.83
N LEU A 352 -20.22 -40.39 -10.34
CA LEU A 352 -20.91 -41.64 -10.74
C LEU A 352 -21.70 -42.29 -9.59
N GLU A 353 -21.27 -42.06 -8.35
CA GLU A 353 -21.91 -42.58 -7.15
C GLU A 353 -23.18 -41.76 -6.79
N GLU A 354 -23.12 -40.44 -6.88
CA GLU A 354 -24.28 -39.55 -6.70
C GLU A 354 -25.38 -39.84 -7.72
N VAL A 355 -25.00 -39.96 -9.01
CA VAL A 355 -25.93 -40.33 -10.07
C VAL A 355 -26.49 -41.73 -9.81
N GLY A 356 -25.66 -42.68 -9.38
CA GLY A 356 -26.10 -44.04 -9.03
C GLY A 356 -27.15 -44.06 -7.91
N ARG A 357 -26.97 -43.22 -6.88
CA ARG A 357 -27.92 -43.07 -5.78
C ARG A 357 -29.28 -42.57 -6.24
N GLN A 358 -29.32 -41.63 -7.20
CA GLN A 358 -30.57 -41.08 -7.72
C GLN A 358 -31.34 -42.08 -8.60
N PHE A 359 -30.65 -42.95 -9.33
CA PHE A 359 -31.27 -43.99 -10.17
C PHE A 359 -31.48 -45.34 -9.46
N GLY A 360 -31.03 -45.48 -8.21
CA GLY A 360 -31.12 -46.74 -7.45
C GLY A 360 -30.24 -47.85 -8.02
N VAL A 361 -29.09 -47.52 -8.59
CA VAL A 361 -28.15 -48.46 -9.23
C VAL A 361 -26.72 -48.24 -8.75
N THR A 362 -25.88 -49.27 -8.89
CA THR A 362 -24.47 -49.19 -8.48
C THR A 362 -23.68 -48.22 -9.36
N ARG A 363 -22.61 -47.65 -8.79
CA ARG A 363 -21.64 -46.80 -9.51
C ARG A 363 -21.17 -47.43 -10.83
N GLU A 364 -20.83 -48.72 -10.79
CA GLU A 364 -20.34 -49.43 -11.99
C GLU A 364 -21.41 -49.55 -13.07
N ARG A 365 -22.69 -49.63 -12.68
CA ARG A 365 -23.79 -49.64 -13.64
C ARG A 365 -23.94 -48.30 -14.36
N ILE A 366 -23.77 -47.18 -13.64
CA ILE A 366 -23.77 -45.85 -14.25
C ILE A 366 -22.58 -45.70 -15.22
N ARG A 367 -21.38 -46.15 -14.83
CA ARG A 367 -20.19 -46.15 -15.70
C ARG A 367 -20.40 -46.93 -17.01
N GLN A 368 -21.09 -48.08 -16.93
CA GLN A 368 -21.46 -48.86 -18.12
C GLN A 368 -22.44 -48.13 -19.02
N ILE A 369 -23.46 -47.48 -18.44
CA ILE A 369 -24.45 -46.69 -19.18
C ILE A 369 -23.77 -45.50 -19.85
N GLU A 370 -22.92 -44.77 -19.14
CA GLU A 370 -22.11 -43.67 -19.66
C GLU A 370 -21.26 -44.12 -20.84
N SER A 371 -20.46 -45.18 -20.69
CA SER A 371 -19.58 -45.69 -21.75
C SER A 371 -20.37 -46.09 -22.99
N LYS A 372 -21.51 -46.76 -22.82
CA LYS A 372 -22.40 -47.14 -23.92
C LYS A 372 -23.05 -45.93 -24.59
N THR A 373 -23.42 -44.92 -23.81
CA THR A 373 -24.05 -43.69 -24.30
C THR A 373 -23.04 -42.82 -25.06
N LEU A 374 -21.83 -42.66 -24.53
CA LEU A 374 -20.73 -41.99 -25.23
C LEU A 374 -20.38 -42.70 -26.54
N ALA A 375 -20.35 -44.04 -26.56
CA ALA A 375 -20.15 -44.78 -27.81
C ALA A 375 -21.27 -44.51 -28.83
N LYS A 376 -22.53 -44.41 -28.40
CA LYS A 376 -23.66 -44.00 -29.26
C LYS A 376 -23.55 -42.55 -29.74
N LEU A 377 -23.08 -41.64 -28.90
CA LEU A 377 -22.88 -40.23 -29.25
C LEU A 377 -21.72 -40.04 -30.23
N ARG A 378 -20.68 -40.89 -30.15
CA ARG A 378 -19.56 -40.91 -31.11
C ARG A 378 -19.95 -41.41 -32.51
N HIS A 379 -21.09 -42.06 -32.67
CA HIS A 379 -21.55 -42.54 -33.97
C HIS A 379 -21.66 -41.37 -34.97
N PRO A 380 -21.14 -41.50 -36.23
CA PRO A 380 -21.02 -40.40 -37.18
C PRO A 380 -22.33 -39.62 -37.43
N SER A 381 -23.47 -40.29 -37.37
CA SER A 381 -24.79 -39.66 -37.56
C SER A 381 -25.13 -38.61 -36.50
N ARG A 382 -24.50 -38.65 -35.32
CA ARG A 382 -24.73 -37.73 -34.20
C ARG A 382 -23.54 -36.80 -33.98
N SER A 383 -22.33 -37.33 -34.06
CA SER A 383 -21.09 -36.55 -33.87
C SER A 383 -20.82 -35.57 -35.01
N SER A 384 -21.23 -35.86 -36.25
CA SER A 384 -20.99 -34.96 -37.38
C SER A 384 -21.66 -33.60 -37.24
N LYS A 385 -22.78 -33.48 -36.51
CA LYS A 385 -23.49 -32.21 -36.31
C LYS A 385 -22.86 -31.32 -35.23
N LEU A 386 -22.11 -31.93 -34.31
CA LEU A 386 -21.44 -31.25 -33.21
C LEU A 386 -19.97 -30.93 -33.54
N LYS A 387 -19.47 -31.51 -34.64
CA LYS A 387 -18.06 -31.36 -35.05
C LYS A 387 -17.73 -29.94 -35.50
N ASP A 388 -18.72 -29.21 -36.01
CA ASP A 388 -18.57 -27.82 -36.48
C ASP A 388 -18.44 -26.81 -35.32
N TYR A 389 -18.69 -27.24 -34.07
CA TYR A 389 -18.55 -26.42 -32.85
C TYR A 389 -17.26 -26.72 -32.08
N LEU A 390 -16.38 -27.56 -32.63
CA LEU A 390 -15.06 -27.80 -32.08
C LEU A 390 -14.18 -26.66 -32.61
N GLU A 391 -13.89 -25.68 -31.76
CA GLU A 391 -12.86 -24.67 -32.04
C GLU A 391 -11.50 -25.38 -32.22
N ASP A 392 -10.70 -24.92 -33.18
CA ASP A 392 -9.32 -25.39 -33.41
C ASP A 392 -8.37 -24.90 -32.30
#